data_AF-A0A1E4HQN5-F1
#
_entry.id   AF-A0A1E4HQN5-F1
#
_cell.length_a   1.000
_cell.length_b   1.000
_cell.length_c   1.000
_cell.angle_alpha   90.00
_cell.angle_beta   90.00
_cell.angle_gamma   90.00
#
_symmetry.space_group_name_H-M   'P 1'
#
loop_
_entity.id
_entity.type
_entity.pdbx_description
1 polymer ?
#
loop_
_entity_poly.entity_id
_entity_poly.type
_entity_poly.pdbx_seq_one_letter_code
_entity_poly.pdbx_strand_id
1 'polypeptide(L)'
;MRLLLLGLACALLGADGPSHPAPREYDVLRAFPPGRLAALSKNDYPDAKGLTGTNRGVGKWLEAGPQRGSCRGVIAAVVADDLRAADNAWRGIDVAFAHQRDDGGFVAEIRPNGASAREFPAAVETAYFFLQELGRMILVIRQSPHEAHFHDRIAAIEPKMRRACAFISSGYDTIIAKSSKAVNRIIIAAKAFGTCGMALQDEALVAKSRKLIAHALTLRDKEGVFIEHGGRDSSYNVVSILFGQVLALHVPLPEFEAALPAAVAWELTRIKDNGEVDVTGNTRTGVGKEKSYSGEPKNVNYTEVAMALTYYGLVRKDAAALAAADRVFTYSQRPHPAAK
;
A
#
# COMPACT_ATOMS: atom_id res chain seq x y z
N MET A 1 7.20 46.61 -51.85
CA MET A 1 7.30 46.57 -50.37
C MET A 1 5.92 46.28 -49.79
N ARG A 2 5.66 45.01 -49.46
CA ARG A 2 4.83 44.51 -48.33
C ARG A 2 4.51 43.03 -48.57
N LEU A 3 5.19 42.20 -47.78
CA LEU A 3 4.95 40.78 -47.59
C LEU A 3 3.54 40.55 -47.01
N LEU A 4 2.90 39.45 -47.38
CA LEU A 4 1.86 38.83 -46.56
C LEU A 4 2.09 37.31 -46.54
N LEU A 5 2.49 36.85 -45.35
CA LEU A 5 2.77 35.47 -44.97
C LEU A 5 1.50 34.62 -44.98
N LEU A 6 1.54 33.47 -45.67
CA LEU A 6 0.61 32.36 -45.39
C LEU A 6 1.14 31.57 -44.19
N GLY A 7 0.46 31.70 -43.06
CA GLY A 7 0.69 30.89 -41.86
C GLY A 7 0.06 29.52 -41.99
N LEU A 8 0.89 28.48 -41.90
CA LEU A 8 0.49 27.10 -41.61
C LEU A 8 -0.14 27.05 -40.22
N ALA A 9 -1.43 26.72 -40.14
CA ALA A 9 -2.05 26.28 -38.89
C ALA A 9 -1.90 24.76 -38.77
N CYS A 10 -0.92 24.31 -38.00
CA CYS A 10 -0.84 22.92 -37.54
C CYS A 10 -2.00 22.66 -36.57
N ALA A 11 -2.97 21.85 -37.01
CA ALA A 11 -3.96 21.27 -36.12
C ALA A 11 -3.27 20.27 -35.18
N LEU A 12 -3.10 20.66 -33.90
CA LEU A 12 -2.81 19.73 -32.81
C LEU A 12 -4.07 18.88 -32.60
N LEU A 13 -4.11 17.71 -33.25
CA LEU A 13 -5.01 16.64 -32.85
C LEU A 13 -4.51 16.09 -31.51
N GLY A 14 -5.04 16.65 -30.42
CA GLY A 14 -5.00 16.01 -29.12
C GLY A 14 -5.72 14.67 -29.23
N ALA A 15 -4.96 13.58 -29.11
CA ALA A 15 -5.52 12.25 -29.00
C ALA A 15 -6.19 12.11 -27.63
N ASP A 16 -7.42 12.58 -27.51
CA ASP A 16 -8.36 12.10 -26.50
C ASP A 16 -8.76 10.68 -26.88
N GLY A 17 -7.84 9.74 -26.69
CA GLY A 17 -8.18 8.32 -26.66
C GLY A 17 -9.21 8.10 -25.56
N PRO A 18 -10.21 7.21 -25.75
CA PRO A 18 -11.18 6.93 -24.72
C PRO A 18 -10.46 6.48 -23.45
N SER A 19 -10.54 7.31 -22.40
CA SER A 19 -10.10 6.91 -21.07
C SER A 19 -11.03 5.80 -20.62
N HIS A 20 -10.58 4.55 -20.75
CA HIS A 20 -11.28 3.46 -20.09
C HIS A 20 -11.29 3.78 -18.59
N PRO A 21 -12.46 3.81 -17.94
CA PRO A 21 -12.51 4.03 -16.50
C PRO A 21 -11.65 2.96 -15.83
N ALA A 22 -10.83 3.37 -14.86
CA ALA A 22 -9.97 2.45 -14.12
C ALA A 22 -10.82 1.29 -13.57
N PRO A 23 -10.34 0.03 -13.65
CA PRO A 23 -11.12 -1.11 -13.18
C PRO A 23 -11.38 -0.97 -11.67
N ARG A 24 -12.58 -1.37 -11.22
CA ARG A 24 -12.90 -1.38 -9.78
C ARG A 24 -11.96 -2.35 -9.08
N GLU A 25 -11.34 -1.93 -7.98
CA GLU A 25 -10.41 -2.78 -7.24
C GLU A 25 -11.07 -4.09 -6.76
N TYR A 26 -12.34 -4.04 -6.34
CA TYR A 26 -13.11 -5.24 -5.98
C TYR A 26 -13.10 -6.30 -7.10
N ASP A 27 -13.31 -5.89 -8.36
CA ASP A 27 -13.31 -6.82 -9.51
C ASP A 27 -11.92 -7.37 -9.80
N VAL A 28 -10.89 -6.52 -9.70
CA VAL A 28 -9.49 -6.94 -9.86
C VAL A 28 -9.15 -8.01 -8.80
N LEU A 29 -9.55 -7.79 -7.55
CA LEU A 29 -9.34 -8.74 -6.46
C LEU A 29 -10.12 -10.05 -6.65
N ARG A 30 -11.36 -9.99 -7.14
CA ARG A 30 -12.14 -11.20 -7.49
C ARG A 30 -11.49 -12.01 -8.61
N ALA A 31 -10.75 -11.35 -9.50
CA ALA A 31 -10.04 -11.98 -10.61
C ALA A 31 -8.68 -12.60 -10.21
N PHE A 32 -8.28 -12.51 -8.93
CA PHE A 32 -7.10 -13.22 -8.45
C PHE A 32 -7.30 -14.74 -8.65
N PRO A 33 -6.22 -15.50 -8.94
CA PRO A 33 -6.29 -16.95 -8.99
C PRO A 33 -6.93 -17.53 -7.71
N PRO A 34 -7.79 -18.56 -7.82
CA PRO A 34 -8.53 -19.10 -6.68
C PRO A 34 -7.63 -19.41 -5.48
N GLY A 35 -8.05 -18.98 -4.29
CA GLY A 35 -7.32 -19.19 -3.04
C GLY A 35 -6.08 -18.29 -2.85
N ARG A 36 -5.58 -17.59 -3.87
CA ARG A 36 -4.39 -16.73 -3.75
C ARG A 36 -4.59 -15.63 -2.72
N LEU A 37 -5.68 -14.86 -2.82
CA LEU A 37 -5.93 -13.75 -1.91
C LEU A 37 -6.11 -14.24 -0.45
N ALA A 38 -6.80 -15.36 -0.24
CA ALA A 38 -6.97 -15.97 1.07
C ALA A 38 -5.61 -16.40 1.67
N ALA A 39 -4.76 -17.05 0.87
CA ALA A 39 -3.43 -17.47 1.31
C ALA A 39 -2.52 -16.28 1.66
N LEU A 40 -2.56 -15.22 0.86
CA LEU A 40 -1.76 -14.00 1.06
C LEU A 40 -2.23 -13.19 2.28
N SER A 41 -3.51 -13.27 2.64
CA SER A 41 -4.13 -12.58 3.78
C SER A 41 -4.27 -13.45 5.04
N LYS A 42 -3.77 -14.70 5.04
CA LYS A 42 -3.94 -15.62 6.18
C LYS A 42 -3.47 -15.06 7.52
N ASN A 43 -2.44 -14.21 7.48
CA ASN A 43 -1.83 -13.61 8.67
C ASN A 43 -2.44 -12.25 9.05
N ASP A 44 -3.42 -11.76 8.31
CA ASP A 44 -4.02 -10.44 8.48
C ASP A 44 -5.21 -10.42 9.46
N TYR A 45 -5.65 -11.58 9.94
CA TYR A 45 -6.75 -11.67 10.92
C TYR A 45 -6.27 -11.39 12.36
N PRO A 46 -7.08 -10.66 13.17
CA PRO A 46 -6.73 -10.39 14.55
C PRO A 46 -6.72 -11.64 15.42
N ASP A 47 -5.89 -11.64 16.46
CA ASP A 47 -5.96 -12.63 17.54
C ASP A 47 -7.19 -12.41 18.44
N ALA A 48 -7.31 -13.20 19.52
CA ALA A 48 -8.41 -13.07 20.48
C ALA A 48 -8.54 -11.65 21.07
N LYS A 49 -7.41 -10.92 21.23
CA LYS A 49 -7.35 -9.55 21.74
C LYS A 49 -7.63 -8.48 20.68
N GLY A 50 -7.91 -8.87 19.43
CA GLY A 50 -8.12 -7.92 18.34
C GLY A 50 -6.82 -7.37 17.73
N LEU A 51 -5.66 -7.95 18.03
CA LEU A 51 -4.36 -7.45 17.59
C LEU A 51 -3.92 -8.13 16.28
N THR A 52 -3.31 -7.38 15.36
CA THR A 52 -2.67 -7.90 14.14
C THR A 52 -1.20 -7.51 14.01
N GLY A 53 -0.51 -8.12 13.05
CA GLY A 53 0.88 -7.82 12.73
C GLY A 53 1.79 -7.92 13.95
N THR A 54 2.67 -6.93 14.12
CA THR A 54 3.60 -6.89 15.25
C THR A 54 2.93 -6.71 16.61
N ASN A 55 1.75 -6.06 16.69
CA ASN A 55 1.00 -5.98 17.95
C ASN A 55 0.60 -7.39 18.42
N ARG A 56 0.12 -8.23 17.50
CA ARG A 56 -0.16 -9.65 17.76
C ARG A 56 1.11 -10.42 18.13
N GLY A 57 2.17 -10.24 17.35
CA GLY A 57 3.44 -10.94 17.55
C GLY A 57 4.07 -10.67 18.94
N VAL A 58 3.89 -9.46 19.47
CA VAL A 58 4.36 -9.09 20.82
C VAL A 58 3.27 -9.33 21.89
N GLY A 59 2.03 -9.61 21.49
CA GLY A 59 0.90 -9.92 22.38
C GLY A 59 0.28 -8.72 23.10
N LYS A 60 0.60 -7.49 22.68
CA LYS A 60 0.06 -6.23 23.22
C LYS A 60 0.01 -5.12 22.16
N TRP A 61 -0.78 -4.07 22.43
CA TRP A 61 -0.75 -2.85 21.63
C TRP A 61 0.65 -2.21 21.67
N LEU A 62 1.17 -1.83 20.50
CA LEU A 62 2.35 -0.98 20.39
C LEU A 62 2.03 0.34 19.70
N GLU A 63 1.34 0.27 18.55
CA GLU A 63 0.99 1.43 17.73
C GLU A 63 -0.05 1.01 16.67
N ALA A 64 -0.60 2.00 15.94
CA ALA A 64 -1.66 1.75 14.96
C ALA A 64 -1.18 1.02 13.69
N GLY A 65 0.06 1.28 13.25
CA GLY A 65 0.56 0.77 11.96
C GLY A 65 0.36 -0.74 11.73
N PRO A 66 0.68 -1.62 12.70
CA PRO A 66 0.42 -3.06 12.62
C PRO A 66 -1.06 -3.47 12.47
N GLN A 67 -2.02 -2.61 12.85
CA GLN A 67 -3.46 -2.89 12.71
C GLN A 67 -3.96 -2.85 11.26
N ARG A 68 -3.14 -2.36 10.32
CA ARG A 68 -3.46 -2.39 8.88
C ARG A 68 -3.76 -3.80 8.35
N GLY A 69 -3.23 -4.84 9.03
CA GLY A 69 -3.55 -6.23 8.72
C GLY A 69 -5.06 -6.48 8.79
N SER A 70 -5.73 -6.00 9.83
CA SER A 70 -7.19 -6.16 9.98
C SER A 70 -7.96 -5.61 8.78
N CYS A 71 -7.57 -4.45 8.24
CA CYS A 71 -8.17 -3.89 7.04
C CYS A 71 -7.96 -4.79 5.80
N ARG A 72 -6.78 -5.40 5.65
CA ARG A 72 -6.48 -6.37 4.57
C ARG A 72 -7.30 -7.65 4.73
N GLY A 73 -7.49 -8.12 5.98
CA GLY A 73 -8.34 -9.26 6.30
C GLY A 73 -9.79 -9.02 5.90
N VAL A 74 -10.34 -7.84 6.21
CA VAL A 74 -11.69 -7.44 5.77
C VAL A 74 -11.79 -7.44 4.24
N ILE A 75 -10.83 -6.82 3.53
CA ILE A 75 -10.80 -6.83 2.06
C ILE A 75 -10.85 -8.25 1.50
N ALA A 76 -9.97 -9.14 1.99
CA ALA A 76 -9.90 -10.51 1.50
C ALA A 76 -11.19 -11.30 1.76
N ALA A 77 -11.77 -11.15 2.95
CA ALA A 77 -13.00 -11.84 3.33
C ALA A 77 -14.23 -11.32 2.57
N VAL A 78 -14.35 -10.00 2.36
CA VAL A 78 -15.40 -9.38 1.54
C VAL A 78 -15.33 -9.86 0.09
N VAL A 79 -14.13 -9.92 -0.48
CA VAL A 79 -13.91 -10.44 -1.84
C VAL A 79 -14.24 -11.94 -1.96
N ALA A 80 -14.09 -12.69 -0.87
CA ALA A 80 -14.40 -14.12 -0.80
C ALA A 80 -15.86 -14.41 -0.41
N ASP A 81 -16.69 -13.39 -0.23
CA ASP A 81 -18.07 -13.50 0.27
C ASP A 81 -18.18 -14.17 1.67
N ASP A 82 -17.12 -14.13 2.49
CA ASP A 82 -17.08 -14.65 3.85
C ASP A 82 -17.30 -13.53 4.87
N LEU A 83 -18.57 -13.13 5.05
CA LEU A 83 -18.94 -12.04 5.97
C LEU A 83 -18.56 -12.34 7.43
N ARG A 84 -18.54 -13.60 7.85
CA ARG A 84 -18.12 -13.98 9.20
C ARG A 84 -16.63 -13.72 9.41
N ALA A 85 -15.80 -14.09 8.45
CA ALA A 85 -14.37 -13.77 8.49
C ALA A 85 -14.14 -12.26 8.42
N ALA A 86 -14.93 -11.53 7.61
CA ALA A 86 -14.84 -10.08 7.51
C ALA A 86 -15.21 -9.39 8.84
N ASP A 87 -16.26 -9.85 9.52
CA ASP A 87 -16.64 -9.36 10.85
C ASP A 87 -15.56 -9.66 11.91
N ASN A 88 -14.94 -10.85 11.86
CA ASN A 88 -13.82 -11.17 12.73
C ASN A 88 -12.62 -10.25 12.47
N ALA A 89 -12.30 -9.99 11.20
CA ALA A 89 -11.23 -9.06 10.83
C ALA A 89 -11.51 -7.62 11.28
N TRP A 90 -12.77 -7.19 11.22
CA TRP A 90 -13.19 -5.84 11.65
C TRP A 90 -12.84 -5.54 13.12
N ARG A 91 -12.82 -6.55 14.00
CA ARG A 91 -12.50 -6.36 15.44
C ARG A 91 -11.18 -5.63 15.67
N GLY A 92 -10.18 -5.84 14.80
CA GLY A 92 -8.90 -5.15 14.97
C GLY A 92 -8.92 -3.67 14.55
N ILE A 93 -9.90 -3.26 13.76
CA ILE A 93 -10.19 -1.84 13.45
C ILE A 93 -10.84 -1.19 14.67
N ASP A 94 -11.77 -1.87 15.33
CA ASP A 94 -12.37 -1.38 16.59
C ASP A 94 -11.30 -1.18 17.67
N VAL A 95 -10.38 -2.14 17.81
CA VAL A 95 -9.23 -2.02 18.73
C VAL A 95 -8.31 -0.86 18.33
N ALA A 96 -8.07 -0.63 17.04
CA ALA A 96 -7.27 0.51 16.60
C ALA A 96 -7.91 1.84 17.02
N PHE A 97 -9.21 2.01 16.79
CA PHE A 97 -9.93 3.23 17.16
C PHE A 97 -10.20 3.38 18.66
N ALA A 98 -10.14 2.29 19.44
CA ALA A 98 -10.13 2.37 20.91
C ALA A 98 -8.83 3.01 21.46
N HIS A 99 -7.74 3.00 20.68
CA HIS A 99 -6.47 3.65 21.01
C HIS A 99 -6.28 5.01 20.29
N GLN A 100 -7.32 5.53 19.65
CA GLN A 100 -7.29 6.88 19.10
C GLN A 100 -7.32 7.89 20.26
N ARG A 101 -6.46 8.90 20.18
CA ARG A 101 -6.38 10.02 21.11
C ARG A 101 -7.26 11.18 20.65
N ASP A 102 -7.48 12.16 21.52
CA ASP A 102 -8.31 13.34 21.22
C ASP A 102 -7.76 14.19 20.06
N ASP A 103 -6.43 14.24 19.89
CA ASP A 103 -5.75 14.92 18.78
C ASP A 103 -5.91 14.21 17.42
N GLY A 104 -6.59 13.06 17.39
CA GLY A 104 -6.77 12.23 16.19
C GLY A 104 -5.64 11.24 15.93
N GLY A 105 -4.50 11.38 16.61
CA GLY A 105 -3.41 10.41 16.58
C GLY A 105 -3.74 9.14 17.36
N PHE A 106 -2.79 8.22 17.46
CA PHE A 106 -2.97 6.95 18.16
C PHE A 106 -1.93 6.78 19.26
N VAL A 107 -2.30 6.11 20.36
CA VAL A 107 -1.35 5.77 21.43
C VAL A 107 -0.17 4.98 20.85
N ALA A 108 1.04 5.35 21.24
CA ALA A 108 2.27 4.67 20.86
C ALA A 108 3.07 4.28 22.12
N GLU A 109 3.47 3.01 22.19
CA GLU A 109 4.22 2.45 23.30
C GLU A 109 5.71 2.31 23.00
N ILE A 110 6.48 2.02 24.05
CA ILE A 110 7.88 1.61 23.89
C ILE A 110 7.91 0.19 23.32
N ARG A 111 8.61 0.05 22.20
CA ARG A 111 8.81 -1.21 21.47
C ARG A 111 9.84 -2.09 22.20
N PRO A 112 9.88 -3.41 21.94
CA PRO A 112 10.85 -4.30 22.57
C PRO A 112 12.31 -3.90 22.38
N ASN A 113 12.64 -3.22 21.27
CA ASN A 113 13.97 -2.70 20.99
C ASN A 113 14.27 -1.32 21.62
N GLY A 114 13.42 -0.82 22.52
CA GLY A 114 13.56 0.47 23.21
C GLY A 114 13.13 1.70 22.41
N ALA A 115 12.87 1.56 21.10
CA ALA A 115 12.37 2.68 20.27
C ALA A 115 10.88 2.93 20.52
N SER A 116 10.39 4.11 20.12
CA SER A 116 8.96 4.42 20.17
C SER A 116 8.53 5.35 19.04
N ALA A 117 7.25 5.34 18.71
CA ALA A 117 6.62 6.27 17.78
C ALA A 117 5.88 7.43 18.47
N ARG A 118 6.17 7.72 19.75
CA ARG A 118 5.55 8.83 20.49
C ARG A 118 5.87 10.20 19.90
N GLU A 119 7.08 10.39 19.41
CA GLU A 119 7.50 11.63 18.74
C GLU A 119 6.58 11.95 17.56
N PHE A 120 6.18 13.21 17.42
CA PHE A 120 5.11 13.61 16.50
C PHE A 120 5.32 13.13 15.05
N PRO A 121 6.49 13.30 14.39
CA PRO A 121 6.70 12.77 13.05
C PRO A 121 6.65 11.23 12.97
N ALA A 122 6.91 10.51 14.06
CA ALA A 122 6.81 9.05 14.10
C ALA A 122 5.37 8.61 14.35
N ALA A 123 4.63 9.32 15.19
CA ALA A 123 3.20 9.11 15.40
C ALA A 123 2.44 9.27 14.08
N VAL A 124 2.73 10.32 13.31
CA VAL A 124 2.17 10.56 11.97
C VAL A 124 2.42 9.38 11.03
N GLU A 125 3.64 8.82 11.04
CA GLU A 125 4.00 7.65 10.24
C GLU A 125 3.18 6.41 10.59
N THR A 126 3.07 6.10 11.88
CA THR A 126 2.29 4.92 12.31
C THR A 126 0.80 5.09 12.02
N ALA A 127 0.26 6.31 12.08
CA ALA A 127 -1.11 6.60 11.73
C ALA A 127 -1.36 6.41 10.22
N TYR A 128 -0.53 6.98 9.34
CA TYR A 128 -0.74 6.79 7.90
C TYR A 128 -0.53 5.33 7.46
N PHE A 129 0.31 4.55 8.16
CA PHE A 129 0.45 3.10 7.93
C PHE A 129 -0.84 2.31 8.15
N PHE A 130 -1.66 2.72 9.11
CA PHE A 130 -2.99 2.15 9.34
C PHE A 130 -4.01 2.68 8.32
N LEU A 131 -4.08 4.01 8.19
CA LEU A 131 -5.08 4.70 7.36
C LEU A 131 -5.02 4.32 5.87
N GLN A 132 -3.83 4.03 5.35
CA GLN A 132 -3.66 3.59 3.96
C GLN A 132 -4.41 2.30 3.59
N GLU A 133 -4.59 1.36 4.52
CA GLU A 133 -5.47 0.20 4.26
C GLU A 133 -6.90 0.45 4.72
N LEU A 134 -7.14 1.31 5.72
CA LEU A 134 -8.50 1.66 6.14
C LEU A 134 -9.28 2.35 5.00
N GLY A 135 -8.69 3.39 4.39
CA GLY A 135 -9.31 4.09 3.26
C GLY A 135 -9.56 3.14 2.08
N ARG A 136 -8.56 2.32 1.72
CA ARG A 136 -8.71 1.27 0.71
C ARG A 136 -9.83 0.30 1.02
N MET A 137 -9.90 -0.22 2.25
CA MET A 137 -10.91 -1.18 2.67
C MET A 137 -12.33 -0.61 2.51
N ILE A 138 -12.56 0.63 2.94
CA ILE A 138 -13.85 1.30 2.76
C ILE A 138 -14.23 1.40 1.28
N LEU A 139 -13.28 1.76 0.42
CA LEU A 139 -13.52 1.83 -1.03
C LEU A 139 -13.86 0.46 -1.63
N VAL A 140 -13.15 -0.60 -1.25
CA VAL A 140 -13.44 -1.97 -1.71
C VAL A 140 -14.81 -2.44 -1.23
N ILE A 141 -15.17 -2.19 0.04
CA ILE A 141 -16.50 -2.55 0.57
C ILE A 141 -17.60 -1.85 -0.23
N ARG A 142 -17.45 -0.55 -0.51
CA ARG A 142 -18.43 0.23 -1.30
C ARG A 142 -18.55 -0.21 -2.75
N GLN A 143 -17.51 -0.85 -3.31
CA GLN A 143 -17.55 -1.46 -4.64
C GLN A 143 -18.17 -2.87 -4.64
N SER A 144 -18.28 -3.49 -3.46
CA SER A 144 -18.77 -4.86 -3.27
C SER A 144 -20.30 -4.91 -3.11
N PRO A 145 -20.94 -6.08 -3.32
CA PRO A 145 -22.35 -6.28 -2.99
C PRO A 145 -22.63 -6.27 -1.47
N HIS A 146 -21.59 -6.24 -0.63
CA HIS A 146 -21.67 -6.34 0.82
C HIS A 146 -21.68 -4.99 1.54
N GLU A 147 -21.77 -3.87 0.82
CA GLU A 147 -21.77 -2.52 1.40
C GLU A 147 -22.82 -2.37 2.50
N ALA A 148 -24.04 -2.86 2.28
CA ALA A 148 -25.14 -2.78 3.25
C ALA A 148 -24.81 -3.46 4.60
N HIS A 149 -23.99 -4.53 4.61
CA HIS A 149 -23.56 -5.21 5.84
C HIS A 149 -22.58 -4.39 6.69
N PHE A 150 -21.90 -3.42 6.08
CA PHE A 150 -20.88 -2.59 6.72
C PHE A 150 -21.27 -1.11 6.80
N HIS A 151 -22.36 -0.69 6.16
CA HIS A 151 -22.76 0.71 6.01
C HIS A 151 -22.71 1.47 7.34
N ASP A 152 -23.45 1.00 8.35
CA ASP A 152 -23.54 1.65 9.66
C ASP A 152 -22.18 1.68 10.39
N ARG A 153 -21.37 0.62 10.25
CA ARG A 153 -20.02 0.58 10.85
C ARG A 153 -19.07 1.56 10.19
N ILE A 154 -19.14 1.72 8.87
CA ILE A 154 -18.38 2.73 8.13
C ILE A 154 -18.80 4.14 8.57
N ALA A 155 -20.11 4.41 8.61
CA ALA A 155 -20.64 5.69 9.07
C ALA A 155 -20.20 6.02 10.51
N ALA A 156 -20.20 5.03 11.41
CA ALA A 156 -19.78 5.19 12.80
C ALA A 156 -18.29 5.51 12.98
N ILE A 157 -17.41 4.98 12.12
CA ILE A 157 -15.96 5.26 12.19
C ILE A 157 -15.57 6.52 11.42
N GLU A 158 -16.42 7.05 10.54
CA GLU A 158 -16.09 8.20 9.68
C GLU A 158 -15.62 9.44 10.47
N PRO A 159 -16.29 9.87 11.56
CA PRO A 159 -15.80 11.00 12.36
C PRO A 159 -14.41 10.75 12.97
N LYS A 160 -14.14 9.51 13.39
CA LYS A 160 -12.84 9.10 13.93
C LYS A 160 -11.77 9.12 12.83
N MET A 161 -12.11 8.63 11.64
CA MET A 161 -11.25 8.66 10.47
C MET A 161 -10.93 10.11 10.05
N ARG A 162 -11.91 11.01 10.03
CA ARG A 162 -11.68 12.45 9.75
C ARG A 162 -10.68 13.07 10.73
N ARG A 163 -10.79 12.79 12.03
CA ARG A 163 -9.79 13.25 13.02
C ARG A 163 -8.40 12.66 12.75
N ALA A 164 -8.30 11.38 12.41
CA ALA A 164 -7.02 10.76 12.07
C ALA A 164 -6.40 11.37 10.80
N CYS A 165 -7.22 11.69 9.79
CA CYS A 165 -6.80 12.41 8.58
C CYS A 165 -6.33 13.85 8.88
N ALA A 166 -7.00 14.55 9.81
CA ALA A 166 -6.58 15.85 10.28
C ALA A 166 -5.23 15.77 11.01
N PHE A 167 -5.03 14.75 11.86
CA PHE A 167 -3.77 14.49 12.54
C PHE A 167 -2.62 14.28 11.55
N ILE A 168 -2.73 13.36 10.59
CA ILE A 168 -1.66 13.16 9.59
C ILE A 168 -1.46 14.40 8.70
N SER A 169 -2.53 15.16 8.46
CA SER A 169 -2.46 16.42 7.73
C SER A 169 -1.65 17.49 8.46
N SER A 170 -1.75 17.56 9.79
CA SER A 170 -0.96 18.49 10.62
C SER A 170 0.54 18.17 10.59
N GLY A 171 0.89 16.91 10.34
CA GLY A 171 2.29 16.46 10.22
C GLY A 171 2.82 16.37 8.80
N TYR A 172 2.05 16.82 7.80
CA TYR A 172 2.35 16.62 6.38
C TYR A 172 3.77 17.08 5.99
N ASP A 173 4.18 18.26 6.46
CA ASP A 173 5.48 18.86 6.11
C ASP A 173 6.67 18.07 6.66
N THR A 174 6.44 17.19 7.65
CA THR A 174 7.50 16.32 8.20
C THR A 174 7.77 15.09 7.32
N ILE A 175 6.83 14.71 6.44
CA ILE A 175 6.84 13.41 5.75
C ILE A 175 8.00 13.33 4.76
N ILE A 176 8.14 14.32 3.89
CA ILE A 176 9.20 14.36 2.87
C ILE A 176 10.58 14.38 3.53
N ALA A 177 10.80 15.31 4.47
CA ALA A 177 12.08 15.45 5.15
C ALA A 177 12.51 14.15 5.87
N LYS A 178 11.55 13.46 6.50
CA LYS A 178 11.83 12.25 7.27
C LYS A 178 11.97 10.98 6.41
N SER A 179 11.21 10.89 5.32
CA SER A 179 10.95 9.61 4.65
C SER A 179 11.55 9.50 3.25
N SER A 180 12.16 10.55 2.70
CA SER A 180 12.71 10.51 1.32
C SER A 180 13.84 9.50 1.12
N LYS A 181 14.49 9.03 2.19
CA LYS A 181 15.44 7.91 2.12
C LYS A 181 14.75 6.55 1.92
N ALA A 182 13.43 6.46 1.98
CA ALA A 182 12.66 5.23 1.84
C ALA A 182 11.39 5.53 1.05
N VAL A 183 11.47 5.49 -0.27
CA VAL A 183 10.40 5.94 -1.17
C VAL A 183 9.10 5.17 -0.94
N ASN A 184 9.18 3.91 -0.53
CA ASN A 184 8.00 3.14 -0.16
C ASN A 184 7.17 3.83 0.92
N ARG A 185 7.79 4.51 1.90
CA ARG A 185 7.09 5.26 2.96
C ARG A 185 6.38 6.50 2.43
N ILE A 186 6.97 7.20 1.45
CA ILE A 186 6.33 8.32 0.77
C ILE A 186 5.07 7.85 0.06
N ILE A 187 5.15 6.73 -0.65
CA ILE A 187 3.99 6.17 -1.37
C ILE A 187 2.94 5.63 -0.40
N ILE A 188 3.32 5.05 0.74
CA ILE A 188 2.35 4.64 1.77
C ILE A 188 1.60 5.87 2.34
N ALA A 189 2.32 6.96 2.61
CA ALA A 189 1.69 8.21 3.03
C ALA A 189 0.75 8.74 1.94
N ALA A 190 1.17 8.75 0.68
CA ALA A 190 0.32 9.12 -0.45
C ALA A 190 -0.96 8.27 -0.50
N LYS A 191 -0.83 6.94 -0.39
CA LYS A 191 -1.96 6.01 -0.36
C LYS A 191 -2.92 6.30 0.79
N ALA A 192 -2.41 6.65 1.98
CA ALA A 192 -3.24 7.09 3.10
C ALA A 192 -4.06 8.33 2.73
N PHE A 193 -3.40 9.40 2.30
CA PHE A 193 -4.08 10.64 1.89
C PHE A 193 -5.08 10.41 0.75
N GLY A 194 -4.69 9.68 -0.28
CA GLY A 194 -5.51 9.49 -1.48
C GLY A 194 -6.72 8.62 -1.22
N THR A 195 -6.53 7.42 -0.65
CA THR A 195 -7.66 6.51 -0.40
C THR A 195 -8.59 7.04 0.70
N CYS A 196 -8.07 7.71 1.73
CA CYS A 196 -8.93 8.37 2.71
C CYS A 196 -9.66 9.57 2.11
N GLY A 197 -9.01 10.36 1.25
CA GLY A 197 -9.63 11.46 0.52
C GLY A 197 -10.80 10.99 -0.34
N MET A 198 -10.60 9.91 -1.11
CA MET A 198 -11.68 9.30 -1.90
C MET A 198 -12.81 8.75 -1.01
N ALA A 199 -12.48 8.08 0.11
CA ALA A 199 -13.48 7.53 1.02
C ALA A 199 -14.29 8.62 1.76
N LEU A 200 -13.68 9.76 2.08
CA LEU A 200 -14.29 10.87 2.81
C LEU A 200 -14.83 11.99 1.91
N GLN A 201 -14.65 11.86 0.58
CA GLN A 201 -14.92 12.90 -0.42
C GLN A 201 -14.19 14.22 -0.10
N ASP A 202 -12.92 14.12 0.28
CA ASP A 202 -12.05 15.23 0.66
C ASP A 202 -10.93 15.42 -0.35
N GLU A 203 -11.14 16.35 -1.29
CA GLU A 203 -10.17 16.68 -2.35
C GLU A 203 -8.87 17.28 -1.82
N ALA A 204 -8.85 17.89 -0.62
CA ALA A 204 -7.61 18.42 -0.05
C ALA A 204 -6.66 17.28 0.34
N LEU A 205 -7.19 16.16 0.84
CA LEU A 205 -6.39 14.94 1.07
C LEU A 205 -5.91 14.35 -0.26
N VAL A 206 -6.77 14.27 -1.28
CA VAL A 206 -6.37 13.77 -2.61
C VAL A 206 -5.26 14.64 -3.22
N ALA A 207 -5.34 15.97 -3.08
CA ALA A 207 -4.29 16.88 -3.54
C ALA A 207 -2.94 16.65 -2.83
N LYS A 208 -2.95 16.41 -1.51
CA LYS A 208 -1.75 16.01 -0.75
C LYS A 208 -1.16 14.69 -1.24
N SER A 209 -2.00 13.72 -1.56
CA SER A 209 -1.59 12.45 -2.16
C SER A 209 -0.85 12.66 -3.48
N ARG A 210 -1.42 13.45 -4.40
CA ARG A 210 -0.80 13.75 -5.70
C ARG A 210 0.58 14.40 -5.55
N LYS A 211 0.74 15.33 -4.60
CA LYS A 211 2.04 15.96 -4.29
C LYS A 211 3.09 14.95 -3.81
N LEU A 212 2.70 14.02 -2.93
CA LEU A 212 3.59 12.97 -2.45
C LEU A 212 3.98 11.98 -3.57
N ILE A 213 3.06 11.65 -4.47
CA ILE A 213 3.36 10.83 -5.66
C ILE A 213 4.32 11.54 -6.60
N ALA A 214 4.08 12.82 -6.89
CA ALA A 214 4.98 13.63 -7.70
C ALA A 214 6.40 13.64 -7.10
N HIS A 215 6.51 13.82 -5.78
CA HIS A 215 7.79 13.72 -5.07
C HIS A 215 8.42 12.32 -5.19
N ALA A 216 7.66 11.25 -4.94
CA ALA A 216 8.14 9.87 -5.04
C ALA A 216 8.70 9.53 -6.44
N LEU A 217 8.10 10.09 -7.50
CA LEU A 217 8.56 9.90 -8.88
C LEU A 217 9.93 10.53 -9.15
N THR A 218 10.33 11.58 -8.41
CA THR A 218 11.67 12.18 -8.48
C THR A 218 12.75 11.32 -7.83
N LEU A 219 12.36 10.35 -6.99
CA LEU A 219 13.27 9.50 -6.23
C LEU A 219 13.50 8.14 -6.91
N ARG A 220 13.32 8.09 -8.23
CA ARG A 220 13.64 6.94 -9.07
C ARG A 220 15.00 7.09 -9.71
N ASP A 221 15.65 5.98 -10.01
CA ASP A 221 16.81 6.01 -10.89
C ASP A 221 16.41 6.00 -12.38
N LYS A 222 17.43 6.03 -13.25
CA LYS A 222 17.26 6.04 -14.71
C LYS A 222 16.56 4.80 -15.29
N GLU A 223 16.51 3.70 -14.55
CA GLU A 223 15.81 2.46 -14.94
C GLU A 223 14.40 2.40 -14.36
N GLY A 224 13.97 3.44 -13.63
CA GLY A 224 12.64 3.56 -13.07
C GLY A 224 12.46 2.91 -11.69
N VAL A 225 13.55 2.46 -11.05
CA VAL A 225 13.50 1.80 -9.73
C VAL A 225 13.32 2.84 -8.63
N PHE A 226 12.40 2.62 -7.71
CA PHE A 226 12.25 3.47 -6.53
C PHE A 226 13.37 3.22 -5.52
N ILE A 227 14.13 4.27 -5.19
CA ILE A 227 15.37 4.15 -4.42
C ILE A 227 15.13 4.07 -2.90
N GLU A 228 15.84 3.15 -2.26
CA GLU A 228 15.73 2.80 -0.85
C GLU A 228 17.11 2.91 -0.20
N HIS A 229 17.24 3.83 0.75
CA HIS A 229 18.47 4.16 1.47
C HIS A 229 19.68 4.35 0.54
N GLY A 230 19.46 5.08 -0.56
CA GLY A 230 20.52 5.42 -1.53
C GLY A 230 20.84 4.33 -2.55
N GLY A 231 20.11 3.21 -2.59
CA GLY A 231 20.25 2.23 -3.66
C GLY A 231 19.00 1.40 -3.90
N ARG A 232 19.15 0.33 -4.68
CA ARG A 232 18.04 -0.52 -5.09
C ARG A 232 17.67 -1.52 -4.00
N ASP A 233 16.40 -1.91 -3.96
CA ASP A 233 15.91 -2.94 -3.06
C ASP A 233 14.69 -3.61 -3.69
N SER A 234 14.82 -4.84 -4.17
CA SER A 234 13.73 -5.57 -4.85
C SER A 234 12.47 -5.66 -3.97
N SER A 235 12.65 -5.97 -2.69
CA SER A 235 11.51 -6.12 -1.77
C SER A 235 10.79 -4.81 -1.46
N TYR A 236 11.43 -3.65 -1.55
CA TYR A 236 10.78 -2.35 -1.29
C TYR A 236 10.39 -1.60 -2.56
N ASN A 237 11.08 -1.84 -3.68
CA ASN A 237 10.61 -1.41 -5.00
C ASN A 237 9.22 -2.00 -5.28
N VAL A 238 9.02 -3.30 -5.01
CA VAL A 238 7.72 -3.94 -5.19
C VAL A 238 6.63 -3.38 -4.26
N VAL A 239 6.99 -2.91 -3.06
CA VAL A 239 6.06 -2.27 -2.13
C VAL A 239 5.61 -0.91 -2.68
N SER A 240 6.54 -0.14 -3.23
CA SER A 240 6.25 1.10 -3.96
C SER A 240 5.32 0.86 -5.15
N ILE A 241 5.60 -0.19 -5.94
CA ILE A 241 4.76 -0.62 -7.07
C ILE A 241 3.35 -0.99 -6.59
N LEU A 242 3.22 -1.89 -5.60
CA LEU A 242 1.94 -2.34 -5.05
C LEU A 242 1.08 -1.18 -4.55
N PHE A 243 1.63 -0.35 -3.69
CA PHE A 243 0.81 0.69 -3.05
C PHE A 243 0.48 1.83 -4.01
N GLY A 244 1.40 2.20 -4.89
CA GLY A 244 1.11 3.21 -5.90
C GLY A 244 0.09 2.73 -6.94
N GLN A 245 0.17 1.47 -7.41
CA GLN A 245 -0.81 0.95 -8.37
C GLN A 245 -2.19 0.77 -7.75
N VAL A 246 -2.28 0.34 -6.48
CA VAL A 246 -3.56 0.28 -5.76
C VAL A 246 -4.15 1.68 -5.61
N LEU A 247 -3.33 2.68 -5.28
CA LEU A 247 -3.78 4.07 -5.24
C LEU A 247 -4.27 4.56 -6.61
N ALA A 248 -3.57 4.21 -7.70
CA ALA A 248 -3.92 4.60 -9.06
C ALA A 248 -5.28 4.03 -9.55
N LEU A 249 -5.78 2.95 -8.93
CA LEU A 249 -7.15 2.46 -9.20
C LEU A 249 -8.25 3.41 -8.69
N HIS A 250 -7.94 4.25 -7.71
CA HIS A 250 -8.92 5.13 -7.05
C HIS A 250 -8.67 6.60 -7.30
N VAL A 251 -7.41 7.00 -7.49
CA VAL A 251 -7.00 8.38 -7.76
C VAL A 251 -6.31 8.39 -9.13
N PRO A 252 -6.75 9.21 -10.10
CA PRO A 252 -6.04 9.37 -11.36
C PRO A 252 -4.60 9.86 -11.11
N LEU A 253 -3.63 9.06 -11.53
CA LEU A 253 -2.19 9.31 -11.36
C LEU A 253 -1.42 8.97 -12.66
N PRO A 254 -1.69 9.68 -13.77
CA PRO A 254 -1.18 9.31 -15.09
C PRO A 254 0.36 9.24 -15.15
N GLU A 255 1.07 10.13 -14.43
CA GLU A 255 2.54 10.12 -14.38
C GLU A 255 3.08 8.90 -13.64
N PHE A 256 2.38 8.44 -12.59
CA PHE A 256 2.73 7.21 -11.88
C PHE A 256 2.42 5.99 -12.75
N GLU A 257 1.27 5.98 -13.42
CA GLU A 257 0.90 4.90 -14.34
C GLU A 257 1.85 4.78 -15.53
N ALA A 258 2.39 5.89 -16.04
CA ALA A 258 3.41 5.91 -17.07
C ALA A 258 4.77 5.40 -16.55
N ALA A 259 5.06 5.59 -15.26
CA ALA A 259 6.27 5.13 -14.60
C ALA A 259 6.29 3.63 -14.29
N LEU A 260 5.12 3.02 -14.06
CA LEU A 260 4.99 1.63 -13.60
C LEU A 260 5.67 0.58 -14.50
N PRO A 261 5.56 0.61 -15.84
CA PRO A 261 6.16 -0.42 -16.69
C PRO A 261 7.67 -0.59 -16.49
N ALA A 262 8.42 0.52 -16.36
CA ALA A 262 9.86 0.45 -16.14
C ALA A 262 10.20 -0.17 -14.77
N ALA A 263 9.50 0.26 -13.72
CA ALA A 263 9.71 -0.27 -12.37
C ALA A 263 9.40 -1.78 -12.28
N VAL A 264 8.33 -2.24 -12.95
CA VAL A 264 7.96 -3.66 -13.00
C VAL A 264 8.91 -4.46 -13.89
N ALA A 265 9.31 -3.93 -15.04
CA ALA A 265 10.28 -4.60 -15.92
C ALA A 265 11.59 -4.90 -15.17
N TRP A 266 12.09 -3.94 -14.39
CA TRP A 266 13.24 -4.19 -13.51
C TRP A 266 12.93 -5.26 -12.45
N GLU A 267 11.80 -5.17 -11.75
CA GLU A 267 11.41 -6.15 -10.71
C GLU A 267 11.36 -7.58 -11.27
N LEU A 268 10.86 -7.77 -12.49
CA LEU A 268 10.82 -9.08 -13.15
C LEU A 268 12.20 -9.70 -13.34
N THR A 269 13.25 -8.89 -13.57
CA THR A 269 14.64 -9.38 -13.64
C THR A 269 15.16 -9.91 -12.31
N ARG A 270 14.48 -9.59 -11.21
CA ARG A 270 14.82 -10.04 -9.85
C ARG A 270 14.07 -11.31 -9.45
N ILE A 271 13.14 -11.81 -10.28
CA ILE A 271 12.42 -13.05 -9.99
C ILE A 271 13.09 -14.22 -10.70
N LYS A 272 13.75 -15.08 -9.92
CA LYS A 272 14.42 -16.29 -10.45
C LYS A 272 13.40 -17.28 -11.03
N ASP A 273 13.88 -18.25 -11.80
CA ASP A 273 13.06 -19.32 -12.40
C ASP A 273 12.36 -20.18 -11.35
N ASN A 274 12.89 -20.29 -10.14
CA ASN A 274 12.28 -21.03 -9.04
C ASN A 274 11.27 -20.19 -8.22
N GLY A 275 11.10 -18.90 -8.53
CA GLY A 275 10.23 -17.95 -7.81
C GLY A 275 10.88 -17.23 -6.63
N GLU A 276 12.13 -17.53 -6.30
CA GLU A 276 12.90 -16.79 -5.31
C GLU A 276 13.20 -15.37 -5.82
N VAL A 277 13.13 -14.39 -4.92
CA VAL A 277 13.50 -13.01 -5.23
C VAL A 277 15.01 -12.84 -5.03
N ASP A 278 15.70 -12.40 -6.07
CA ASP A 278 17.12 -12.07 -6.01
C ASP A 278 17.33 -10.75 -5.26
N VAL A 279 18.02 -10.86 -4.13
CA VAL A 279 18.38 -9.75 -3.23
C VAL A 279 19.79 -9.22 -3.46
N THR A 280 20.51 -9.73 -4.47
CA THR A 280 21.86 -9.25 -4.82
C THR A 280 21.83 -7.76 -5.10
N GLY A 281 22.64 -6.99 -4.38
CA GLY A 281 22.68 -5.53 -4.50
C GLY A 281 21.58 -4.79 -3.74
N ASN A 282 20.70 -5.48 -2.98
CA ASN A 282 19.75 -4.82 -2.10
C ASN A 282 20.47 -4.01 -1.01
N THR A 283 19.95 -2.82 -0.72
CA THR A 283 20.50 -1.93 0.30
C THR A 283 19.88 -2.13 1.69
N ARG A 284 18.70 -2.75 1.82
CA ARG A 284 17.99 -2.86 3.10
C ARG A 284 17.53 -4.28 3.45
N THR A 285 16.65 -4.87 2.64
CA THR A 285 15.94 -6.12 2.95
C THR A 285 16.65 -7.35 2.40
N GLY A 286 16.50 -8.49 3.09
CA GLY A 286 17.11 -9.76 2.68
C GLY A 286 18.63 -9.82 2.81
N VAL A 287 19.25 -8.76 3.36
CA VAL A 287 20.72 -8.60 3.48
C VAL A 287 21.16 -8.23 4.91
N GLY A 288 20.29 -8.41 5.92
CA GLY A 288 20.64 -8.18 7.33
C GLY A 288 20.69 -6.71 7.79
N LYS A 289 20.44 -5.74 6.90
CA LYS A 289 20.61 -4.30 7.19
C LYS A 289 19.39 -3.63 7.81
N GLU A 290 18.21 -4.19 7.62
CA GLU A 290 16.96 -3.70 8.21
C GLU A 290 16.50 -4.67 9.31
N LYS A 291 16.26 -4.16 10.52
CA LYS A 291 15.83 -4.96 11.67
C LYS A 291 14.33 -4.80 11.96
N SER A 292 13.71 -5.85 12.48
CA SER A 292 12.34 -5.88 12.99
C SER A 292 12.25 -5.25 14.38
N TYR A 293 11.06 -5.24 15.00
CA TYR A 293 10.89 -4.75 16.38
C TYR A 293 11.48 -5.69 17.43
N SER A 294 11.72 -6.95 17.07
CA SER A 294 12.46 -7.92 17.89
C SER A 294 13.97 -7.88 17.64
N GLY A 295 14.45 -7.03 16.72
CA GLY A 295 15.87 -6.93 16.36
C GLY A 295 16.31 -7.88 15.23
N GLU A 296 15.44 -8.80 14.82
CA GLU A 296 15.71 -9.77 13.75
C GLU A 296 15.81 -9.12 12.37
N PRO A 297 16.70 -9.59 11.47
CA PRO A 297 16.72 -9.17 10.09
C PRO A 297 15.35 -9.29 9.40
N LYS A 298 14.95 -8.25 8.67
CA LYS A 298 13.80 -8.33 7.78
C LYS A 298 14.15 -9.10 6.52
N ASN A 299 13.32 -10.10 6.24
CA ASN A 299 13.34 -10.87 5.01
C ASN A 299 12.59 -10.16 3.89
N VAL A 300 12.64 -10.76 2.69
CA VAL A 300 11.85 -10.31 1.53
C VAL A 300 10.35 -10.43 1.83
N ASN A 301 9.60 -9.40 1.46
CA ASN A 301 8.14 -9.34 1.57
C ASN A 301 7.46 -10.12 0.42
N TYR A 302 7.59 -11.45 0.41
CA TYR A 302 7.04 -12.30 -0.65
C TYR A 302 5.54 -12.11 -0.88
N THR A 303 4.76 -11.81 0.18
CA THR A 303 3.34 -11.48 0.07
C THR A 303 3.13 -10.26 -0.83
N GLU A 304 3.80 -9.15 -0.54
CA GLU A 304 3.71 -7.94 -1.33
C GLU A 304 4.25 -8.14 -2.77
N VAL A 305 5.30 -8.95 -2.98
CA VAL A 305 5.79 -9.29 -4.32
C VAL A 305 4.69 -9.99 -5.14
N ALA A 306 4.12 -11.06 -4.59
CA ALA A 306 3.07 -11.82 -5.28
C ALA A 306 1.83 -10.96 -5.54
N MET A 307 1.43 -10.11 -4.60
CA MET A 307 0.31 -9.18 -4.78
C MET A 307 0.60 -8.15 -5.88
N ALA A 308 1.76 -7.51 -5.87
CA ALA A 308 2.09 -6.45 -6.83
C ALA A 308 2.07 -6.95 -8.27
N LEU A 309 2.68 -8.11 -8.50
CA LEU A 309 2.77 -8.72 -9.83
C LEU A 309 1.41 -9.28 -10.28
N THR A 310 0.60 -9.83 -9.36
CA THR A 310 -0.78 -10.26 -9.68
C THR A 310 -1.64 -9.05 -10.07
N TYR A 311 -1.62 -7.96 -9.30
CA TYR A 311 -2.35 -6.73 -9.63
C TYR A 311 -1.94 -6.18 -10.99
N TYR A 312 -0.63 -6.02 -11.22
CA TYR A 312 -0.13 -5.46 -12.45
C TYR A 312 -0.53 -6.32 -13.65
N GLY A 313 -0.35 -7.63 -13.53
CA GLY A 313 -0.71 -8.61 -14.53
C GLY A 313 -2.20 -8.60 -14.89
N LEU A 314 -3.09 -8.48 -13.91
CA LEU A 314 -4.53 -8.41 -14.17
C LEU A 314 -4.97 -7.07 -14.77
N VAL A 315 -4.50 -5.95 -14.21
CA VAL A 315 -4.91 -4.59 -14.64
C VAL A 315 -4.38 -4.27 -16.04
N ARG A 316 -3.15 -4.69 -16.35
CA ARG A 316 -2.50 -4.40 -17.65
C ARG A 316 -2.49 -5.57 -18.61
N LYS A 317 -3.10 -6.70 -18.25
CA LYS A 317 -3.09 -7.94 -19.05
C LYS A 317 -1.67 -8.40 -19.38
N ASP A 318 -0.75 -8.26 -18.43
CA ASP A 318 0.66 -8.62 -18.58
C ASP A 318 0.88 -10.07 -18.14
N ALA A 319 1.08 -10.97 -19.12
CA ALA A 319 1.27 -12.38 -18.87
C ALA A 319 2.60 -12.71 -18.18
N ALA A 320 3.66 -11.91 -18.40
CA ALA A 320 4.96 -12.13 -17.78
C ALA A 320 4.90 -11.83 -16.27
N ALA A 321 4.19 -10.76 -15.89
CA ALA A 321 3.92 -10.42 -14.50
C ALA A 321 3.08 -11.49 -13.80
N LEU A 322 2.01 -11.99 -14.45
CA LEU A 322 1.22 -13.10 -13.88
C LEU A 322 2.06 -14.37 -13.68
N ALA A 323 2.84 -14.77 -14.68
CA ALA A 323 3.71 -15.94 -14.57
C ALA A 323 4.76 -15.77 -13.47
N ALA A 324 5.35 -14.58 -13.31
CA ALA A 324 6.26 -14.30 -12.22
C ALA A 324 5.55 -14.33 -10.84
N ALA A 325 4.35 -13.76 -10.75
CA ALA A 325 3.53 -13.81 -9.54
C ALA A 325 3.24 -15.26 -9.10
N ASP A 326 2.95 -16.15 -10.05
CA ASP A 326 2.69 -17.57 -9.79
C ASP A 326 3.92 -18.28 -9.22
N ARG A 327 5.11 -18.00 -9.78
CA ARG A 327 6.37 -18.56 -9.28
C ARG A 327 6.68 -18.06 -7.87
N VAL A 328 6.59 -16.75 -7.64
CA VAL A 328 6.82 -16.13 -6.33
C VAL A 328 5.85 -16.68 -5.28
N PHE A 329 4.56 -16.74 -5.63
CA PHE A 329 3.54 -17.30 -4.75
C PHE A 329 3.88 -18.74 -4.37
N THR A 330 4.16 -19.59 -5.37
CA THR A 330 4.53 -21.00 -5.16
C THR A 330 5.77 -21.14 -4.28
N TYR A 331 6.81 -20.33 -4.53
CA TYR A 331 8.02 -20.30 -3.70
C TYR A 331 7.70 -19.96 -2.25
N SER A 332 6.90 -18.90 -2.03
CA SER A 332 6.54 -18.40 -0.70
C SER A 332 5.71 -19.36 0.16
N GLN A 333 5.04 -20.34 -0.46
CA GLN A 333 4.28 -21.36 0.26
C GLN A 333 5.13 -22.55 0.69
N ARG A 334 6.39 -22.64 0.25
CA ARG A 334 7.28 -23.74 0.64
C ARG A 334 7.67 -23.61 2.11
N PRO A 335 7.83 -24.73 2.84
CA PRO A 335 8.49 -24.71 4.13
C PRO A 335 9.93 -24.23 3.91
N HIS A 336 10.25 -23.04 4.39
CA HIS A 336 11.64 -22.60 4.45
C HIS A 336 12.24 -23.16 5.75
N PRO A 337 13.45 -23.75 5.70
CA PRO A 337 14.16 -24.07 6.92
C PRO A 337 14.27 -22.81 7.76
N ALA A 338 14.02 -22.91 9.06
CA ALA A 338 14.19 -21.79 9.97
C ALA A 338 15.59 -21.20 9.76
N ALA A 339 15.65 -19.90 9.47
CA ALA A 339 16.91 -19.18 9.47
C ALA A 339 17.53 -19.38 10.86
N LYS A 340 18.72 -19.99 10.90
CA LYS A 340 19.51 -20.16 12.12
C LYS A 340 20.09 -18.83 12.57
#